data_AF-A0A6V8CQ82-F1
#
_entry.id   AF-A0A6V8CQ82-F1
#
_cell.length_a   1.000
_cell.length_b   1.000
_cell.length_c   1.000
_cell.angle_alpha   90.00
_cell.angle_beta   90.00
_cell.angle_gamma   90.00
#
_symmetry.space_group_name_H-M   'P 1'
#
loop_
_entity.id
_entity.type
_entity.pdbx_description
1 polymer ?
#
loop_
_entity_poly.entity_id
_entity_poly.type
_entity_poly.pdbx_seq_one_letter_code
_entity_poly.pdbx_strand_id
1 'polypeptide(L)'
;LHPQLLDEAWGDYARFVLYHEYLHALGNRFHDAQFRILEELWPFTGAERGREFTQFLRQSTATWLWVCETCDKQYPRKTKANRRYRCRICSSILIDVANMQEAN
;
A
#
# COMPACT_ATOMS: atom_id res chain seq x y z
N LEU A 1 -1.89 5.45 13.12
CA LEU A 1 -1.62 4.10 12.57
C LEU A 1 -2.89 3.52 11.94
N HIS A 2 -2.80 2.78 10.84
CA HIS A 2 -3.94 2.07 10.28
C HIS A 2 -4.32 0.88 11.20
N PRO A 3 -5.61 0.63 11.51
CA PRO A 3 -5.99 -0.44 12.46
C PRO A 3 -5.47 -1.83 12.10
N GLN A 4 -5.43 -2.16 10.80
CA GLN A 4 -4.87 -3.44 10.31
C GLN A 4 -3.38 -3.64 10.63
N LEU A 5 -2.62 -2.60 10.99
CA LEU A 5 -1.24 -2.78 11.49
C LEU A 5 -1.20 -3.45 12.86
N LEU A 6 -2.31 -3.45 13.61
CA LEU A 6 -2.38 -4.03 14.95
C LEU A 6 -2.59 -5.56 14.92
N ASP A 7 -2.86 -6.14 13.75
CA ASP A 7 -2.86 -7.58 13.58
C ASP A 7 -1.44 -8.14 13.75
N GLU A 8 -1.33 -9.27 14.44
CA GLU A 8 -0.05 -9.88 14.78
C GLU A 8 0.80 -10.22 13.54
N ALA A 9 0.15 -10.53 12.41
CA ALA A 9 0.82 -10.81 11.14
C ALA A 9 1.64 -9.62 10.61
N TRP A 10 1.39 -8.40 11.09
CA TRP A 10 2.10 -7.18 10.72
C TRP A 10 2.98 -6.62 11.85
N GLY A 11 3.16 -7.35 12.96
CA GLY A 11 3.77 -6.81 14.18
C GLY A 11 5.19 -6.27 14.02
N ASP A 12 6.00 -6.86 13.14
CA ASP A 12 7.35 -6.37 12.79
C ASP A 12 7.31 -5.02 12.05
N TYR A 13 6.47 -4.91 11.02
CA TYR A 13 6.26 -3.67 10.29
C TYR A 13 5.59 -2.60 11.15
N ALA A 14 4.62 -2.98 11.99
CA ALA A 14 3.92 -2.08 12.88
C ALA A 14 4.87 -1.40 13.88
N ARG A 15 5.83 -2.15 14.43
CA ARG A 15 6.88 -1.60 15.30
C ARG A 15 7.74 -0.58 14.56
N PHE A 16 8.14 -0.87 13.33
CA PHE A 16 8.88 0.09 12.49
C PHE A 16 8.07 1.36 12.20
N VAL A 17 6.79 1.23 11.81
CA VAL A 17 5.92 2.39 11.57
C VAL A 17 5.75 3.21 12.85
N LEU A 18 5.60 2.57 14.02
CA LEU A 18 5.51 3.29 15.28
C LEU A 18 6.79 4.11 15.57
N TYR A 19 7.97 3.55 15.30
CA TYR A 19 9.24 4.27 15.39
C TYR A 19 9.30 5.45 14.42
N HIS A 20 8.88 5.27 13.17
CA HIS A 20 8.79 6.33 12.17
C HIS A 20 7.90 7.49 12.62
N GLU A 21 6.69 7.18 13.11
CA GLU A 21 5.76 8.20 13.62
C GLU A 21 6.31 8.89 14.89
N TYR A 22 7.08 8.17 15.72
CA TYR A 22 7.76 8.76 16.86
C TYR A 22 8.83 9.79 16.43
N LEU A 23 9.61 9.51 15.38
CA LEU A 23 10.56 10.48 14.82
C LEU A 23 9.86 11.76 14.34
N HIS A 24 8.68 11.63 13.72
CA HIS A 24 7.83 12.77 13.36
C HIS A 24 7.35 13.54 14.60
N ALA A 25 6.90 12.84 15.65
CA ALA A 25 6.45 13.45 16.89
C ALA A 25 7.56 14.23 17.61
N LEU A 26 8.83 13.82 17.46
CA LEU A 26 10.00 14.54 17.96
C LEU A 26 10.33 15.82 17.16
N GLY A 27 9.61 16.10 16.08
CA GLY A 27 9.77 17.32 15.28
C GLY A 27 10.49 17.14 13.94
N ASN A 28 10.92 15.91 13.59
CA ASN A 28 11.47 15.62 12.26
C ASN A 28 10.33 15.51 11.25
N ARG A 29 9.75 16.64 10.85
CA ARG A 29 8.50 16.70 10.05
C ARG A 29 8.64 16.19 8.63
N PHE A 30 9.84 16.29 8.05
CA PHE A 30 10.12 15.90 6.68
C PHE A 30 11.02 14.68 6.66
N HIS A 31 10.89 13.85 5.63
CA HIS A 31 11.78 12.71 5.39
C HIS A 31 13.10 13.15 4.74
N ASP A 32 13.76 14.16 5.32
CA ASP A 32 15.05 14.68 4.85
C ASP A 32 16.23 13.77 5.23
N ALA A 33 17.46 14.19 4.90
CA ALA A 33 18.65 13.40 5.17
C ALA A 33 18.83 13.08 6.66
N GLN A 34 18.53 14.03 7.55
CA GLN A 34 18.64 13.82 9.00
C GLN A 34 17.58 12.81 9.47
N PHE A 35 16.34 12.92 8.99
CA PHE A 35 15.30 11.94 9.28
C PHE A 35 15.73 10.54 8.85
N ARG A 36 16.27 10.38 7.63
CA ARG A 36 16.69 9.07 7.12
C ARG A 36 17.82 8.47 7.93
N ILE A 37 18.80 9.27 8.36
CA ILE A 37 19.85 8.81 9.28
C ILE A 37 19.25 8.27 10.58
N LEU A 38 18.27 8.98 11.16
CA LEU A 38 17.59 8.52 12.38
C LEU A 38 16.78 7.25 12.11
N GLU A 39 15.98 7.23 11.05
CA GLU A 39 15.15 6.09 10.66
C GLU A 39 15.97 4.81 10.44
N GLU A 40 17.16 4.93 9.87
CA GLU A 40 18.11 3.84 9.65
C GLU A 40 18.69 3.24 10.95
N LEU A 41 18.58 3.94 12.09
CA LEU A 41 18.98 3.39 13.40
C LEU A 41 18.02 2.32 13.93
N TRP A 42 16.89 2.08 13.25
CA TRP A 42 15.97 1.00 13.61
C TRP A 42 16.67 -0.37 13.50
N PRO A 43 16.83 -1.13 14.61
CA PRO A 43 17.71 -2.30 14.63
C PRO A 43 17.03 -3.60 14.22
N PHE A 44 15.73 -3.59 13.91
CA PHE A 44 14.94 -4.78 13.63
C PHE A 44 14.49 -4.85 12.17
N THR A 45 14.16 -6.05 11.70
CA THR A 45 13.54 -6.25 10.38
C THR A 45 12.09 -5.77 10.36
N GLY A 46 11.49 -5.71 9.17
CA GLY A 46 10.06 -5.40 8.97
C GLY A 46 9.82 -4.10 8.19
N ALA A 47 10.79 -3.18 8.14
CA ALA A 47 10.68 -1.92 7.38
C ALA A 47 10.39 -2.17 5.88
N GLU A 48 10.96 -3.23 5.33
CA GLU A 48 10.80 -3.69 3.95
C GLU A 48 9.36 -4.13 3.61
N ARG A 49 8.56 -4.50 4.61
CA ARG A 49 7.18 -5.00 4.43
C ARG A 49 6.17 -3.90 4.08
N GLY A 50 6.55 -2.63 4.07
CA GLY A 50 5.63 -1.54 3.74
C GLY A 50 4.98 -1.65 2.35
N ARG A 51 5.70 -2.22 1.37
CA ARG A 51 5.13 -2.51 0.04
C ARG A 51 4.05 -3.58 0.11
N GLU A 52 4.30 -4.65 0.88
CA GLU A 52 3.39 -5.76 1.10
C GLU A 52 2.12 -5.27 1.81
N PHE A 53 2.25 -4.53 2.91
CA PHE A 53 1.13 -3.98 3.66
C PHE A 53 0.27 -3.03 2.81
N THR A 54 0.91 -2.18 2.00
CA THR A 54 0.19 -1.28 1.07
C THR A 54 -0.60 -2.08 0.04
N GLN A 55 -0.05 -3.19 -0.46
CA GLN A 55 -0.74 -4.07 -1.39
C GLN A 55 -1.92 -4.77 -0.71
N PHE A 56 -1.73 -5.30 0.50
CA PHE A 56 -2.77 -5.91 1.31
C PHE A 56 -3.95 -4.96 1.54
N LEU A 57 -3.69 -3.72 1.96
CA LEU A 57 -4.74 -2.70 2.14
C LEU A 57 -5.44 -2.35 0.82
N ARG A 58 -4.68 -2.27 -0.28
CA ARG A 58 -5.24 -1.97 -1.60
C ARG A 58 -6.16 -3.10 -2.08
N GLN A 59 -5.80 -4.36 -1.81
CA GLN A 59 -6.61 -5.51 -2.18
C GLN A 59 -7.87 -5.60 -1.31
N SER A 60 -7.73 -5.56 0.02
CA SER A 60 -8.85 -5.67 0.97
C SER A 60 -9.90 -4.59 0.82
N THR A 61 -9.52 -3.38 0.39
CA THR A 61 -10.46 -2.26 0.27
C THR A 61 -10.92 -2.00 -1.17
N ALA A 62 -10.49 -2.81 -2.14
CA ALA A 62 -10.89 -2.62 -3.54
C ALA A 62 -12.33 -3.07 -3.77
N THR A 63 -13.15 -2.18 -4.30
CA THR A 63 -14.51 -2.48 -4.76
C THR A 63 -14.58 -2.67 -6.28
N TRP A 64 -13.51 -2.32 -6.99
CA TRP A 64 -13.35 -2.44 -8.43
C TRP A 64 -11.99 -3.04 -8.78
N LEU A 65 -11.97 -3.86 -9.82
CA LEU A 65 -10.77 -4.29 -10.51
C LEU A 65 -10.74 -3.58 -11.87
N TRP A 66 -9.66 -2.84 -12.13
CA TRP A 66 -9.37 -2.40 -13.49
C TRP A 66 -8.62 -3.52 -14.18
N VAL A 67 -9.23 -4.10 -15.20
CA VAL A 67 -8.70 -5.28 -15.89
C VAL A 67 -8.26 -4.91 -17.29
N CYS A 68 -7.10 -5.41 -17.68
CA CYS A 68 -6.60 -5.33 -19.03
C CYS A 68 -6.96 -6.60 -19.79
N GLU A 69 -7.88 -6.54 -20.76
CA GLU A 69 -8.30 -7.71 -21.54
C GLU A 69 -7.21 -8.26 -22.50
N THR A 70 -6.09 -7.56 -22.66
CA THR A 70 -4.99 -7.99 -23.55
C THR A 70 -3.93 -8.84 -22.85
N CYS A 71 -3.67 -8.61 -21.56
CA CYS A 71 -2.59 -9.28 -20.82
C CYS A 71 -3.04 -9.72 -19.42
N ASP A 72 -4.34 -9.71 -19.17
CA ASP A 72 -5.02 -10.10 -17.92
C ASP A 72 -4.54 -9.40 -16.65
N LYS A 73 -3.76 -8.32 -16.78
CA LYS A 73 -3.28 -7.57 -15.62
C LYS A 73 -4.45 -6.88 -14.92
N GLN A 74 -4.51 -7.07 -13.61
CA GLN A 74 -5.53 -6.48 -12.75
C GLN A 74 -4.95 -5.40 -11.83
N TYR A 75 -5.71 -4.34 -11.59
CA TYR A 75 -5.37 -3.25 -10.69
C TYR A 75 -6.52 -3.01 -9.70
N PRO A 76 -6.40 -3.43 -8.43
CA PRO A 76 -7.45 -3.24 -7.43
C PRO A 76 -7.60 -1.76 -7.05
N ARG A 77 -8.85 -1.25 -7.03
CA ARG A 77 -9.20 0.16 -6.81
C ARG A 77 -10.54 0.31 -6.08
N LYS A 78 -10.72 1.46 -5.43
CA LYS A 78 -11.98 1.86 -4.79
C LYS A 78 -12.98 2.49 -5.77
N THR A 79 -12.53 2.85 -6.95
CA THR A 79 -13.30 3.60 -7.95
C THR A 79 -13.17 2.97 -9.32
N LYS A 80 -14.14 3.25 -10.21
CA LYS A 80 -14.09 2.86 -11.61
C LYS A 80 -13.03 3.63 -12.40
N ALA A 81 -12.46 2.99 -13.40
CA ALA A 81 -11.57 3.55 -14.41
C ALA A 81 -12.33 4.45 -15.39
N ASN A 82 -13.59 4.10 -15.70
CA ASN A 82 -14.42 4.78 -16.70
C ASN A 82 -13.71 4.93 -18.06
N ARG A 83 -12.96 3.90 -18.46
CA ARG A 83 -12.15 3.88 -19.70
C ARG A 83 -11.09 4.99 -19.83
N ARG A 84 -10.70 5.65 -18.74
CA ARG A 84 -9.71 6.76 -18.75
C ARG A 84 -8.26 6.30 -18.58
N TYR A 85 -8.06 5.06 -18.11
CA TYR A 85 -6.75 4.55 -17.74
C TYR A 85 -6.30 3.47 -18.73
N ARG A 86 -4.98 3.38 -18.93
CA ARG A 86 -4.33 2.40 -19.80
C ARG A 86 -3.51 1.40 -18.99
N CYS A 87 -3.42 0.17 -19.49
CA CYS A 87 -2.56 -0.86 -18.93
C CYS A 87 -1.10 -0.42 -18.99
N ARG A 88 -0.35 -0.64 -17.90
CA ARG A 88 1.07 -0.25 -17.81
C ARG A 88 2.01 -1.16 -18.62
N ILE A 89 1.50 -2.28 -19.13
CA ILE A 89 2.28 -3.28 -19.87
C ILE A 89 2.06 -3.12 -21.38
N CYS A 90 0.80 -3.14 -21.81
CA CYS A 90 0.44 -3.17 -23.24
C CYS A 90 -0.36 -1.95 -23.71
N SER A 91 -0.58 -0.94 -22.87
CA SER A 91 -1.24 0.33 -23.22
C SER A 91 -2.71 0.26 -23.69
N SER A 92 -3.35 -0.91 -23.64
CA SER A 92 -4.79 -1.05 -23.89
C SER A 92 -5.62 -0.37 -22.81
N ILE A 93 -6.83 0.06 -23.17
CA ILE A 93 -7.76 0.72 -22.24
C ILE A 93 -8.24 -0.31 -21.22
N LEU A 94 -8.23 0.07 -19.95
CA LEU A 94 -8.70 -0.78 -18.86
C LEU A 94 -10.23 -0.76 -18.77
N ILE A 95 -10.80 -1.94 -18.52
CA ILE A 95 -12.24 -2.12 -18.24
C ILE A 95 -12.48 -2.25 -16.74
N ASP A 96 -13.72 -1.96 -16.33
CA ASP A 96 -14.15 -2.02 -14.94
C ASP A 96 -14.88 -3.33 -14.65
N VAL A 97 -14.36 -4.10 -13.69
CA VAL A 97 -14.99 -5.31 -13.16
C VAL A 97 -15.28 -5.11 -11.67
N ALA A 98 -16.50 -5.41 -11.22
CA ALA A 98 -16.83 -5.31 -9.80
C ALA A 98 -16.02 -6.33 -8.99
N ASN A 99 -15.37 -5.88 -7.92
CA ASN A 99 -14.64 -6.79 -7.02
C ASN A 99 -15.64 -7.37 -6.02
N MET A 100 -16.24 -8.52 -6.32
CA MET A 100 -17.21 -9.20 -5.45
C MET A 100 -16.55 -10.01 -4.32
N GLN A 101 -15.33 -9.66 -3.91
CA GLN A 101 -14.75 -10.27 -2.71
C GLN A 101 -15.63 -9.91 -1.52
N GLU A 102 -16.14 -10.94 -0.82
CA GLU A 102 -16.88 -10.75 0.42
C GLU A 102 -16.02 -9.92 1.37
N ALA A 103 -16.61 -8.85 1.90
CA ALA A 103 -15.97 -8.03 2.92
C ALA A 103 -15.84 -8.89 4.18
N ASN A 104 -14.68 -9.53 4.35
CA ASN A 104 -14.29 -10.17 5.61
C ASN A 104 -14.07 -9.12 6.70
#